data_AF-A0A2D9P2H8-F1
#
_entry.id   AF-A0A2D9P2H8-F1
#
_cell.length_a   1.000
_cell.length_b   1.000
_cell.length_c   1.000
_cell.angle_alpha   90.00
_cell.angle_beta   90.00
_cell.angle_gamma   90.00
#
_symmetry.space_group_name_H-M   'P 1'
#
loop_
_entity.id
_entity.type
_entity.pdbx_description
1 polymer ?
#
loop_
_entity_poly.entity_id
_entity_poly.type
_entity_poly.pdbx_seq_one_letter_code
_entity_poly.pdbx_strand_id
1 'polypeptide(L)'
;MDRLSPSDVLGIVLQPFESVTETLERKLGLFSVVILSLSAMLGSGLFVLPSLAMMELGGGEVALGGIWLAYLFAGLVILPGAISKSELASAMPSSGGAYVYIEKTFGPIIGTISGLGLWANFMLKSAFALLGFKAYLWVLQGIFGFSINLEIAVMIMLSLIVGINILGAKSIKKVQTPVVLISVSYLLCVC
;
A
#
# COMPACT_ATOMS: atom_id res chain seq x y z
N MET A 1 12.45 -32.06 34.37
CA MET A 1 11.61 -30.86 34.14
C MET A 1 12.17 -29.78 35.05
N ASP A 2 13.18 -29.06 34.58
CA ASP A 2 13.85 -28.05 35.39
C ASP A 2 12.90 -26.88 35.62
N ARG A 3 12.69 -26.54 36.89
CA ARG A 3 11.82 -25.44 37.31
C ARG A 3 12.59 -24.14 37.07
N LEU A 4 12.17 -23.36 36.08
CA LEU A 4 12.68 -22.01 35.83
C LEU A 4 12.55 -21.17 37.12
N SER A 5 13.65 -20.54 37.54
CA SER A 5 13.70 -19.64 38.69
C SER A 5 12.99 -18.32 38.36
N PRO A 6 12.36 -17.62 39.33
CA PRO A 6 11.77 -16.29 39.10
C PRO A 6 12.71 -15.29 38.45
N SER A 7 14.03 -15.41 38.67
CA SER A 7 15.08 -14.62 38.00
C SER A 7 15.18 -14.88 36.49
N ASP A 8 14.93 -16.12 36.07
CA ASP A 8 15.04 -16.56 34.67
C ASP A 8 13.83 -16.05 33.88
N VAL A 9 12.66 -16.04 34.52
CA VAL A 9 11.44 -15.41 33.98
C VAL A 9 11.61 -13.91 33.90
N LEU A 10 12.23 -13.29 34.91
CA LEU A 10 12.51 -11.85 34.91
C LEU A 10 13.46 -11.47 33.78
N GLY A 11 14.47 -12.29 33.48
CA GLY A 11 15.34 -12.10 32.31
C GLY A 11 14.59 -12.19 30.97
N ILE A 12 13.59 -13.06 30.86
CA ILE A 12 12.74 -13.19 29.66
C ILE A 12 11.78 -11.99 29.50
N VAL A 13 11.26 -11.46 30.61
CA VAL A 13 10.31 -10.33 30.62
C VAL A 13 11.03 -8.97 30.51
N LEU A 14 12.22 -8.85 31.09
CA LEU A 14 13.01 -7.62 31.10
C LEU A 14 14.05 -7.53 29.98
N GLN A 15 14.25 -8.59 29.19
CA GLN A 15 14.95 -8.43 27.92
C GLN A 15 14.15 -7.44 27.09
N PRO A 16 14.67 -6.22 26.84
CA PRO A 16 14.09 -5.39 25.80
C PRO A 16 14.17 -6.24 24.54
N PHE A 17 13.16 -6.17 23.68
CA PHE A 17 13.09 -6.87 22.38
C PHE A 17 14.22 -6.44 21.40
N GLU A 18 15.32 -5.88 21.91
CA GLU A 18 16.30 -5.05 21.25
C GLU A 18 17.55 -5.84 20.80
N SER A 19 17.69 -7.14 21.12
CA SER A 19 18.92 -7.88 20.77
C SER A 19 18.85 -8.84 19.57
N VAL A 20 17.82 -8.77 18.73
CA VAL A 20 17.87 -9.37 17.38
C VAL A 20 17.93 -8.28 16.33
N THR A 21 18.89 -7.37 16.45
CA THR A 21 19.39 -6.63 15.29
C THR A 21 20.24 -7.57 14.45
N GLU A 22 19.61 -8.50 13.74
CA GLU A 22 20.19 -8.86 12.44
C GLU A 22 20.17 -7.57 11.62
N THR A 23 21.35 -7.02 11.37
CA THR A 23 21.51 -5.86 10.48
C THR A 23 20.82 -6.18 9.18
N LEU A 24 19.73 -5.49 8.88
CA LEU A 24 18.92 -5.71 7.70
C LEU A 24 19.81 -5.60 6.45
N GLU A 25 19.97 -6.72 5.76
CA GLU A 25 20.68 -6.74 4.49
C GLU A 25 19.96 -5.81 3.50
N ARG A 26 20.67 -4.80 2.98
CA ARG A 26 20.09 -3.78 2.11
C ARG A 26 19.79 -4.35 0.73
N LYS A 27 18.63 -4.99 0.56
CA LYS A 27 18.19 -5.65 -0.69
C LYS A 27 17.59 -4.71 -1.74
N LEU A 28 17.36 -3.44 -1.39
CA LEU A 28 16.69 -2.43 -2.21
C LEU A 28 17.53 -1.14 -2.27
N GLY A 29 17.79 -0.67 -3.49
CA GLY A 29 18.38 0.65 -3.74
C GLY A 29 17.30 1.75 -3.81
N LEU A 30 17.72 3.01 -3.79
CA LEU A 30 16.82 4.19 -3.81
C LEU A 30 15.81 4.13 -4.96
N PHE A 31 16.28 3.86 -6.17
CA PHE A 31 15.42 3.78 -7.36
C PHE A 31 14.34 2.69 -7.22
N SER A 32 14.70 1.52 -6.68
CA SER A 32 13.72 0.46 -6.42
C SER A 32 12.70 0.89 -5.37
N VAL A 33 13.12 1.61 -4.32
CA VAL A 33 12.19 2.12 -3.30
C VAL A 33 11.22 3.14 -3.90
N VAL A 34 11.69 4.05 -4.74
CA VAL A 34 10.85 5.03 -5.45
C VAL A 34 9.83 4.33 -6.35
N ILE A 35 10.27 3.38 -7.17
CA ILE A 35 9.36 2.60 -8.03
C ILE A 35 8.32 1.84 -7.22
N LEU A 36 8.72 1.14 -6.16
CA LEU A 36 7.79 0.39 -5.31
C LEU A 36 6.78 1.33 -4.65
N SER A 37 7.22 2.53 -4.25
CA SER A 37 6.35 3.56 -3.66
C SER A 37 5.35 4.12 -4.67
N LEU A 38 5.80 4.47 -5.88
CA LEU A 38 4.94 4.93 -6.98
C LEU A 38 3.93 3.84 -7.38
N SER A 39 4.38 2.60 -7.56
CA SER A 39 3.55 1.43 -7.84
C SER A 39 2.42 1.27 -6.81
N ALA A 40 2.75 1.35 -5.52
CA ALA A 40 1.79 1.21 -4.43
C ALA A 40 0.78 2.37 -4.34
N MET A 41 1.09 3.53 -4.93
CA MET A 41 0.21 4.71 -5.00
C MET A 41 -0.65 4.73 -6.26
N LEU A 42 -0.09 4.39 -7.42
CA LEU A 42 -0.80 4.43 -8.70
C LEU A 42 -2.00 3.47 -8.72
N GLY A 43 -1.77 2.19 -8.36
CA GLY A 43 -2.80 1.17 -8.22
C GLY A 43 -3.86 1.13 -9.35
N SER A 44 -5.02 0.54 -9.07
CA SER A 44 -6.20 0.66 -9.95
C SER A 44 -6.92 2.01 -9.79
N GLY A 45 -6.61 2.74 -8.72
CA GLY A 45 -7.30 3.98 -8.36
C GLY A 45 -6.99 5.14 -9.32
N LEU A 46 -5.76 5.25 -9.83
CA LEU A 46 -5.39 6.42 -10.65
C LEU A 46 -6.14 6.49 -11.99
N PHE A 47 -6.60 5.39 -12.55
CA PHE A 47 -7.28 5.41 -13.86
C PHE A 47 -8.81 5.28 -13.74
N VAL A 48 -9.32 4.82 -12.58
CA VAL A 48 -10.76 4.66 -12.33
C VAL A 48 -11.33 5.83 -11.53
N LEU A 49 -10.62 6.31 -10.50
CA LEU A 49 -11.17 7.33 -9.61
C LEU A 49 -11.26 8.72 -10.24
N PRO A 50 -10.30 9.21 -11.05
CA PRO A 50 -10.45 10.52 -11.68
C PRO A 50 -11.64 10.57 -12.63
N SER A 51 -11.91 9.51 -13.40
CA SER A 51 -13.06 9.50 -14.31
C SER A 51 -14.38 9.55 -13.55
N LEU A 52 -14.50 8.81 -12.44
CA LEU A 52 -15.66 8.91 -11.54
C LEU A 52 -15.77 10.30 -10.90
N ALA A 53 -14.66 10.87 -10.45
CA ALA A 53 -14.64 12.22 -9.89
C ALA A 53 -15.05 13.28 -10.93
N MET A 54 -14.62 13.13 -12.19
CA MET A 54 -15.01 13.99 -13.32
C MET A 54 -16.50 13.92 -13.60
N MET A 55 -17.12 12.75 -13.48
CA MET A 55 -18.56 12.59 -13.64
C MET A 55 -19.34 13.33 -12.54
N GLU A 56 -18.85 13.29 -11.29
CA GLU A 56 -19.53 13.90 -10.14
C GLU A 56 -19.33 15.42 -10.05
N LEU A 57 -18.14 15.93 -10.39
CA LEU A 57 -17.76 17.34 -10.21
C LEU A 57 -18.19 18.28 -11.37
N GLY A 58 -18.93 17.75 -12.34
CA GLY A 58 -19.67 18.57 -13.31
C GLY A 58 -18.95 18.79 -14.64
N GLY A 59 -19.43 18.04 -15.64
CA GLY A 59 -19.42 18.46 -17.04
C GLY A 59 -18.60 17.55 -17.95
N GLY A 60 -19.24 16.52 -18.51
CA GLY A 60 -18.69 15.67 -19.58
C GLY A 60 -18.24 16.40 -20.86
N GLU A 61 -18.26 17.74 -20.88
CA GLU A 61 -17.82 18.58 -22.00
C GLU A 61 -16.82 19.70 -21.62
N VAL A 62 -16.64 20.02 -20.32
CA VAL A 62 -15.69 21.05 -19.87
C VAL A 62 -14.74 20.45 -18.83
N ALA A 63 -13.54 20.05 -19.28
CA ALA A 63 -12.49 19.39 -18.50
C ALA A 63 -11.89 20.23 -17.33
N LEU A 64 -12.51 21.35 -16.94
CA LEU A 64 -11.97 22.34 -16.01
C LEU A 64 -12.62 22.31 -14.61
N GLY A 65 -13.51 21.35 -14.33
CA GLY A 65 -14.22 21.23 -13.05
C GLY A 65 -13.33 20.87 -11.86
N GLY A 66 -12.41 21.76 -11.43
CA GLY A 66 -11.76 21.77 -10.12
C GLY A 66 -10.96 20.52 -9.68
N ILE A 67 -10.89 19.45 -10.47
CA ILE A 67 -10.25 18.19 -10.07
C ILE A 67 -8.77 18.37 -9.83
N TRP A 68 -8.09 19.16 -10.67
CA TRP A 68 -6.70 19.51 -10.44
C TRP A 68 -6.51 20.25 -9.10
N LEU A 69 -7.46 21.07 -8.66
CA LEU A 69 -7.44 21.70 -7.32
C LEU A 69 -7.64 20.66 -6.22
N ALA A 70 -8.54 19.68 -6.41
CA ALA A 70 -8.73 18.59 -5.45
C ALA A 70 -7.46 17.74 -5.30
N TYR A 71 -6.79 17.42 -6.41
CA TYR A 71 -5.49 16.72 -6.40
C TYR A 71 -4.37 17.57 -5.80
N LEU A 72 -4.33 18.86 -6.11
CA LEU A 72 -3.36 19.79 -5.52
C LEU A 72 -3.55 19.90 -4.01
N PHE A 73 -4.80 20.04 -3.55
CA PHE A 73 -5.14 20.10 -2.14
C PHE A 73 -4.80 18.78 -1.43
N ALA A 74 -5.16 17.64 -2.01
CA ALA A 74 -4.78 16.32 -1.47
C ALA A 74 -3.26 16.16 -1.36
N GLY A 75 -2.52 16.63 -2.38
CA GLY A 75 -1.06 16.69 -2.38
C GLY A 75 -0.51 17.55 -1.24
N LEU A 76 -1.07 18.73 -1.01
CA LEU A 76 -0.66 19.61 0.08
C LEU A 76 -0.95 19.00 1.46
N VAL A 77 -2.11 18.36 1.64
CA VAL A 77 -2.51 17.73 2.91
C VAL A 77 -1.60 16.55 3.28
N ILE A 78 -1.06 15.82 2.29
CA ILE A 78 -0.20 14.66 2.59
C ILE A 78 1.26 15.05 2.92
N LEU A 79 1.72 16.25 2.52
CA LEU A 79 3.11 16.67 2.71
C LEU A 79 3.58 16.65 4.17
N PRO A 80 2.86 17.20 5.17
CA PRO A 80 3.30 17.17 6.56
C PRO A 80 3.48 15.74 7.08
N GLY A 81 2.56 14.84 6.71
CA GLY A 81 2.65 13.42 7.08
C GLY A 81 3.83 12.71 6.40
N ALA A 82 4.11 13.03 5.14
CA ALA A 82 5.25 12.47 4.40
C ALA A 82 6.58 12.91 5.00
N ILE A 83 6.73 14.20 5.33
CA ILE A 83 7.95 14.76 5.95
C ILE A 83 8.13 14.21 7.37
N SER A 84 7.07 14.18 8.18
CA SER A 84 7.13 13.59 9.52
C SER A 84 7.58 12.12 9.47
N LYS A 85 7.04 11.35 8.52
CA LYS A 85 7.41 9.95 8.32
C LYS A 85 8.85 9.77 7.78
N SER A 86 9.38 10.71 6.99
CA SER A 86 10.77 10.64 6.53
C SER A 86 11.77 10.90 7.66
N GLU A 87 11.48 11.88 8.54
CA GLU A 87 12.30 12.15 9.72
C GLU A 87 12.35 10.92 10.66
N LEU A 88 11.18 10.34 10.96
CA LEU A 88 11.10 9.14 11.79
C LEU A 88 11.80 7.94 11.15
N ALA A 89 11.73 7.78 9.82
CA ALA A 89 12.41 6.70 9.12
C ALA A 89 13.94 6.83 9.13
N SER A 90 14.46 8.05 9.09
CA SER A 90 15.90 8.32 9.23
C SER A 90 16.38 8.21 10.68
N ALA A 91 15.56 8.61 11.65
CA ALA A 91 15.91 8.56 13.07
C ALA A 91 15.81 7.13 13.66
N MET A 92 14.89 6.31 13.16
CA MET A 92 14.65 4.94 13.63
C MET A 92 14.77 3.93 12.48
N PRO A 93 16.01 3.56 12.05
CA PRO A 93 16.25 2.65 10.94
C PRO A 93 16.04 1.17 11.32
N SER A 94 14.89 0.85 11.92
CA SER A 94 14.48 -0.50 12.30
C SER A 94 13.37 -1.03 11.39
N SER A 95 13.30 -2.36 11.24
CA SER A 95 12.16 -3.02 10.61
C SER A 95 10.86 -2.76 11.39
N GLY A 96 9.75 -2.59 10.67
CA GLY A 96 8.40 -2.49 11.25
C GLY A 96 7.64 -1.19 10.93
N GLY A 97 8.30 -0.18 10.36
CA GLY A 97 7.65 1.00 9.77
C GLY A 97 6.78 1.78 10.77
N ALA A 98 5.59 2.20 10.32
CA ALA A 98 4.71 3.10 11.09
C ALA A 98 4.30 2.54 12.46
N TYR A 99 4.09 1.22 12.56
CA TYR A 99 3.78 0.55 13.82
C TYR A 99 4.88 0.78 14.85
N VAL A 100 6.14 0.51 14.49
CA VAL A 100 7.28 0.68 15.40
C VAL A 100 7.51 2.14 15.75
N TYR A 101 7.31 3.07 14.81
CA TYR A 101 7.45 4.50 15.10
C TYR A 101 6.44 4.96 16.16
N ILE A 102 5.19 4.52 16.04
CA ILE A 102 4.11 4.89 16.98
C ILE A 102 4.30 4.19 18.32
N GLU A 103 4.65 2.90 18.32
CA GLU A 103 4.92 2.13 19.53
C GLU A 103 6.08 2.74 20.35
N LYS A 104 7.20 3.07 19.70
CA LYS A 104 8.35 3.68 20.38
C LYS A 104 8.07 5.09 20.89
N THR A 105 7.16 5.83 20.27
CA THR A 105 6.85 7.21 20.65
C THR A 105 5.78 7.31 21.73
N PHE A 106 4.73 6.48 21.65
CA PHE A 106 3.52 6.59 22.49
C PHE A 106 3.28 5.37 23.40
N GLY A 107 4.16 4.37 23.34
CA GLY A 107 4.06 3.15 24.13
C GLY A 107 3.23 2.04 23.48
N PRO A 108 3.22 0.85 24.12
CA PRO A 108 2.74 -0.40 23.50
C PRO A 108 1.24 -0.42 23.21
N ILE A 109 0.41 0.26 24.01
CA ILE A 109 -1.05 0.27 23.80
C ILE A 109 -1.40 1.03 22.52
N ILE A 110 -0.84 2.24 22.35
CA ILE A 110 -1.05 3.06 21.14
C ILE A 110 -0.39 2.39 19.94
N GLY A 111 0.78 1.76 20.12
CA GLY A 111 1.41 0.89 19.13
C GLY A 111 0.46 -0.19 18.63
N THR A 112 -0.17 -0.94 19.54
CA THR A 112 -1.13 -2.02 19.22
C THR A 112 -2.31 -1.51 18.40
N ILE A 113 -2.89 -0.36 18.79
CA ILE A 113 -3.98 0.28 18.03
C ILE A 113 -3.53 0.64 16.63
N SER A 114 -2.32 1.21 16.50
CA SER A 114 -1.74 1.50 15.19
C SER A 114 -1.48 0.24 14.36
N GLY A 115 -1.11 -0.88 14.99
CA GLY A 115 -0.91 -2.16 14.31
C GLY A 115 -2.21 -2.69 13.73
N LEU A 116 -3.28 -2.68 14.52
CA LEU A 116 -4.63 -3.04 14.07
C LEU A 116 -5.13 -2.10 12.97
N GLY A 117 -4.89 -0.79 13.10
CA GLY A 117 -5.20 0.20 12.07
C GLY A 117 -4.44 -0.04 10.77
N LEU A 118 -3.15 -0.40 10.85
CA LEU A 118 -2.34 -0.74 9.68
C LEU A 118 -2.87 -2.00 8.97
N TRP A 119 -3.26 -3.01 9.74
CA TRP A 119 -3.88 -4.21 9.19
C TRP A 119 -5.21 -3.91 8.50
N ALA A 120 -6.09 -3.14 9.14
CA ALA A 120 -7.36 -2.70 8.55
C ALA A 120 -7.14 -1.88 7.27
N ASN A 121 -6.14 -0.99 7.24
CA ASN A 121 -5.77 -0.21 6.06
C ASN A 121 -5.35 -1.11 4.88
N PHE A 122 -4.60 -2.19 5.12
CA PHE A 122 -4.25 -3.14 4.06
C PHE A 122 -5.45 -3.94 3.54
N MET A 123 -6.39 -4.30 4.42
CA MET A 123 -7.64 -4.94 4.01
C MET A 123 -8.46 -4.00 3.11
N LEU A 124 -8.61 -2.74 3.52
CA LEU A 124 -9.33 -1.73 2.74
C LEU A 124 -8.67 -1.48 1.37
N LYS A 125 -7.35 -1.35 1.34
CA LYS A 125 -6.57 -1.22 0.08
C LYS A 125 -6.83 -2.39 -0.86
N SER A 126 -6.84 -3.62 -0.35
CA SER A 126 -7.08 -4.82 -1.15
C SER A 126 -8.52 -4.85 -1.69
N ALA A 127 -9.51 -4.47 -0.89
CA ALA A 127 -10.90 -4.37 -1.31
C ALA A 127 -11.09 -3.34 -2.44
N PHE A 128 -10.51 -2.15 -2.31
CA PHE A 128 -10.55 -1.14 -3.38
C PHE A 128 -9.85 -1.57 -4.66
N ALA A 129 -8.74 -2.31 -4.55
CA ALA A 129 -8.06 -2.88 -5.71
C ALA A 129 -8.98 -3.83 -6.50
N LEU A 130 -9.71 -4.71 -5.80
CA LEU A 130 -10.70 -5.62 -6.40
C LEU A 130 -11.88 -4.88 -7.02
N LEU A 131 -12.35 -3.78 -6.41
CA LEU A 131 -13.41 -2.96 -6.99
C LEU A 131 -12.96 -2.31 -8.30
N GLY A 132 -11.73 -1.79 -8.36
CA GLY A 132 -11.15 -1.28 -9.60
C GLY A 132 -11.03 -2.37 -10.67
N PHE A 133 -10.60 -3.58 -10.27
CA PHE A 133 -10.56 -4.72 -11.19
C PHE A 133 -11.94 -5.10 -11.73
N LYS A 134 -12.98 -5.09 -10.88
CA LYS A 134 -14.37 -5.30 -11.30
C LYS A 134 -14.80 -4.27 -12.36
N ALA A 135 -14.47 -3.00 -12.16
CA ALA A 135 -14.78 -1.94 -13.13
C ALA A 135 -14.12 -2.18 -14.49
N TYR A 136 -12.85 -2.60 -14.52
CA TYR A 136 -12.17 -2.95 -15.77
C TYR A 136 -12.79 -4.17 -16.46
N LEU A 137 -13.11 -5.23 -15.72
CA LEU A 137 -13.77 -6.39 -16.29
C LEU A 137 -15.13 -6.05 -16.91
N TRP A 138 -15.89 -5.16 -16.28
CA TRP A 138 -17.17 -4.68 -16.81
C TRP A 138 -16.99 -3.94 -18.15
N VAL A 139 -15.98 -3.08 -18.27
CA VAL A 139 -15.67 -2.41 -19.54
C VAL A 139 -15.23 -3.41 -20.62
N LEU A 140 -14.40 -4.40 -20.26
CA LEU A 140 -13.96 -5.44 -21.19
C LEU A 140 -15.11 -6.30 -21.71
N GLN A 141 -16.08 -6.64 -20.85
CA GLN A 141 -17.31 -7.32 -21.29
C GLN A 141 -18.04 -6.54 -22.36
N GLY A 142 -18.18 -5.22 -22.18
CA GLY A 142 -18.84 -4.34 -23.15
C GLY A 142 -18.11 -4.27 -24.49
N ILE A 143 -16.77 -4.26 -24.48
CA ILE A 143 -15.94 -4.17 -25.70
C ILE A 143 -15.95 -5.49 -26.48
N PHE A 144 -15.80 -6.63 -25.80
CA PHE A 144 -15.62 -7.93 -26.45
C PHE A 144 -16.93 -8.75 -26.54
N GLY A 145 -18.03 -8.27 -25.96
CA GLY A 145 -19.35 -8.87 -26.07
C GLY A 145 -19.54 -10.19 -25.31
N PHE A 146 -18.66 -10.52 -24.36
CA PHE A 146 -18.83 -11.69 -23.48
C PHE A 146 -19.55 -11.30 -22.19
N SER A 147 -20.35 -12.22 -21.63
CA SER A 147 -20.97 -12.05 -20.32
C SER A 147 -20.39 -13.05 -19.34
N ILE A 148 -19.73 -12.55 -18.30
CA ILE A 148 -19.27 -13.37 -17.17
C ILE A 148 -19.84 -12.79 -15.88
N ASN A 149 -20.05 -13.65 -14.89
CA ASN A 149 -20.41 -13.19 -13.56
C ASN A 149 -19.19 -12.49 -12.93
N LEU A 150 -19.30 -11.16 -12.76
CA LEU A 150 -18.21 -10.31 -12.29
C LEU A 150 -17.80 -10.65 -10.86
N GLU A 151 -18.77 -11.01 -10.00
CA GLU A 151 -18.52 -11.38 -8.61
C GLU A 151 -17.64 -12.63 -8.53
N ILE A 152 -17.97 -13.67 -9.30
CA ILE A 152 -17.17 -14.90 -9.38
C ILE A 152 -15.76 -14.61 -9.91
N ALA A 153 -15.64 -13.80 -10.97
CA ALA A 153 -14.34 -13.47 -11.56
C ALA A 153 -13.42 -12.72 -10.57
N VAL A 154 -13.97 -11.77 -9.82
CA VAL A 154 -13.22 -11.02 -8.79
C VAL A 154 -12.80 -11.94 -7.63
N MET A 155 -13.66 -12.88 -7.21
CA MET A 155 -13.32 -13.85 -6.16
C MET A 155 -12.23 -14.84 -6.58
N ILE A 156 -12.24 -15.27 -7.84
CA ILE A 156 -11.16 -16.09 -8.41
C ILE A 156 -9.86 -15.29 -8.40
N MET A 157 -9.88 -14.03 -8.84
CA MET A 157 -8.70 -13.16 -8.84
C MET A 157 -8.14 -12.95 -7.43
N LEU A 158 -9.00 -12.69 -6.44
CA LEU A 158 -8.58 -12.60 -5.04
C LEU A 158 -7.91 -13.90 -4.57
N SER A 159 -8.52 -15.05 -4.86
CA SER A 159 -7.96 -16.35 -4.49
C SER A 159 -6.58 -16.59 -5.12
N LEU A 160 -6.41 -16.21 -6.39
CA LEU A 160 -5.12 -16.28 -7.08
C LEU A 160 -4.07 -15.36 -6.44
N ILE A 161 -4.43 -14.11 -6.14
CA ILE A 161 -3.52 -13.14 -5.50
C ILE A 161 -3.10 -13.66 -4.11
N VAL A 162 -4.03 -14.18 -3.33
CA VAL A 162 -3.73 -14.78 -2.01
C VAL A 162 -2.80 -15.97 -2.18
N GLY A 163 -3.06 -16.87 -3.13
CA GLY A 163 -2.18 -18.01 -3.42
C GLY A 163 -0.76 -17.58 -3.79
N ILE A 164 -0.61 -16.58 -4.67
CA ILE A 164 0.71 -16.03 -5.06
C ILE A 164 1.43 -15.41 -3.84
N ASN A 165 0.71 -14.71 -2.97
CA ASN A 165 1.29 -14.12 -1.76
C ASN A 165 1.78 -15.19 -0.77
N ILE A 166 1.02 -16.29 -0.59
CA ILE A 166 1.40 -17.40 0.28
C ILE A 166 2.65 -18.13 -0.27
N LEU A 167 2.76 -18.28 -1.59
CA LEU A 167 3.91 -18.91 -2.25
C LEU A 167 5.18 -18.04 -2.21
N GLY A 168 5.13 -16.84 -1.63
CA GLY A 168 6.30 -16.03 -1.31
C GLY A 168 6.97 -15.46 -2.57
N ALA A 169 6.28 -14.59 -3.30
CA ALA A 169 6.79 -13.96 -4.51
C ALA A 169 8.04 -13.09 -4.23
N LYS A 170 9.23 -13.69 -4.32
CA LYS A 170 10.53 -12.99 -4.20
C LYS A 170 10.83 -12.00 -5.35
N SER A 171 9.96 -11.94 -6.36
CA SER A 171 10.17 -11.19 -7.61
C SER A 171 9.29 -9.95 -7.77
N ILE A 172 8.60 -9.49 -6.72
CA ILE A 172 7.67 -8.35 -6.78
C ILE A 172 8.31 -7.11 -7.46
N LYS A 173 9.56 -6.77 -7.14
CA LYS A 173 10.26 -5.63 -7.76
C LYS A 173 10.46 -5.76 -9.27
N LYS A 174 10.66 -6.97 -9.79
CA LYS A 174 10.86 -7.20 -11.23
C LYS A 174 9.56 -7.02 -12.00
N VAL A 175 8.43 -7.36 -11.38
CA VAL A 175 7.10 -7.22 -11.98
C VAL A 175 6.61 -5.77 -11.90
N GLN A 176 6.86 -5.07 -10.79
CA GLN A 176 6.35 -3.71 -10.60
C GLN A 176 7.04 -2.64 -11.45
N THR A 177 8.36 -2.75 -11.66
CA THR A 177 9.12 -1.77 -12.47
C THR A 177 8.55 -1.51 -13.87
N PRO A 178 8.31 -2.52 -14.73
CA PRO A 178 7.76 -2.27 -16.06
C PRO A 178 6.34 -1.71 -16.01
N VAL A 179 5.50 -2.17 -15.07
CA VAL A 179 4.13 -1.68 -14.91
C VAL A 179 4.11 -0.18 -14.61
N VAL A 180 4.95 0.28 -13.68
CA VAL A 180 5.07 1.71 -13.35
C VAL A 180 5.61 2.51 -14.52
N LEU A 181 6.67 2.03 -15.18
CA LEU A 181 7.26 2.73 -16.31
C LEU A 181 6.26 2.91 -17.47
N ILE A 182 5.50 1.86 -17.81
CA ILE A 182 4.45 1.93 -18.83
C ILE A 182 3.37 2.92 -18.39
N SER A 183 2.91 2.84 -17.14
CA SER A 183 1.85 3.72 -16.63
C SER A 183 2.25 5.20 -16.63
N VAL A 184 3.45 5.52 -16.16
CA VAL A 184 3.98 6.89 -16.15
C VAL A 184 4.23 7.39 -17.57
N SER A 185 4.82 6.56 -18.43
CA SER A 185 5.05 6.93 -19.83
C SER A 185 3.74 7.18 -20.57
N TYR A 186 2.71 6.37 -20.33
CA TYR A 186 1.38 6.58 -20.89
C TYR A 186 0.79 7.93 -20.44
N LEU A 187 0.86 8.25 -19.15
CA LEU A 187 0.38 9.54 -18.63
C LEU A 187 1.12 10.73 -19.24
N LEU A 188 2.45 10.65 -19.36
CA LEU A 188 3.27 11.71 -19.99
C LEU A 188 3.02 11.88 -21.49
N CYS A 189 2.47 10.87 -22.16
CA CYS A 189 2.16 10.91 -23.59
C CYS A 189 0.74 11.44 -23.85
N VAL A 190 -0.17 11.22 -22.89
CA VAL A 190 -1.58 11.67 -22.96
C VAL A 190 -1.73 13.12 -22.50
N CYS A 191 -0.96 13.54 -21.50
CA CYS A 191 -0.88 14.93 -21.04
C CYS A 191 0.06 15.76 -21.93
#